data_AF-A0A5E7V3X6-F1
#
_entry.id   AF-A0A5E7V3X6-F1
#
_cell.length_a   1.000
_cell.length_b   1.000
_cell.length_c   1.000
_cell.angle_alpha   90.00
_cell.angle_beta   90.00
_cell.angle_gamma   90.00
#
_symmetry.space_group_name_H-M   'P 1'
#
loop_
_entity.id
_entity.type
_entity.pdbx_description
1 polymer ?
#
loop_
_entity_poly.entity_id
_entity_poly.type
_entity_poly.pdbx_seq_one_letter_code
_entity_poly.pdbx_strand_id
1 'polypeptide(L)' 'MALWRRKPKQEVMITLDQGSQYSSSDWRSFLKANNLVASMSRRGN' A
#
# COMPACT_ATOMS: atom_id res chain seq x y z
N MET A 1 2.38 15.31 -0.37
CA MET A 1 1.94 13.92 -0.61
C MET A 1 1.55 13.75 -2.09
N ALA A 2 2.25 12.89 -2.86
CA ALA A 2 2.07 12.78 -4.32
C ALA A 2 0.70 12.20 -4.76
N LEU A 3 0.12 11.31 -3.94
CA LEU A 3 -1.21 10.72 -4.15
C LEU A 3 -2.31 11.76 -4.35
N TRP A 4 -2.30 12.79 -3.51
CA TRP A 4 -3.32 13.84 -3.49
C TRP A 4 -3.26 14.76 -4.70
N ARG A 5 -2.08 14.87 -5.32
CA ARG A 5 -1.87 15.67 -6.53
C ARG A 5 -2.22 14.91 -7.81
N ARG A 6 -2.00 13.59 -7.84
CA ARG A 6 -2.16 12.79 -9.07
C ARG A 6 -3.54 12.17 -9.25
N LYS A 7 -4.34 12.03 -8.17
CA LYS A 7 -5.70 11.44 -8.19
C LYS A 7 -5.78 10.24 -9.15
N PRO A 8 -4.97 9.19 -8.92
CA PRO A 8 -4.91 8.05 -9.84
C PRO A 8 -6.31 7.44 -10.01
N LYS A 9 -6.73 7.28 -11.26
CA LYS A 9 -8.03 6.66 -11.62
C LYS A 9 -7.96 5.13 -11.62
N GLN A 10 -6.75 4.59 -11.61
CA GLN A 10 -6.46 3.17 -11.62
C GLN A 10 -5.85 2.78 -10.28
N GLU A 11 -6.04 1.52 -9.92
CA GLU A 11 -5.49 0.96 -8.69
C GLU A 11 -3.96 0.99 -8.74
N VAL A 12 -3.34 1.63 -7.75
CA VAL A 12 -1.88 1.80 -7.70
C VAL A 12 -1.29 0.76 -6.77
N MET A 13 -0.47 -0.12 -7.33
CA MET A 13 0.27 -1.12 -6.54
C MET A 13 1.51 -0.47 -5.91
N ILE A 14 1.68 -0.67 -4.60
CA ILE A 14 2.84 -0.25 -3.85
C ILE A 14 3.56 -1.51 -3.38
N THR A 15 4.79 -1.70 -3.82
CA THR A 15 5.64 -2.81 -3.34
C THR A 15 6.31 -2.39 -2.04
N LEU A 16 6.08 -3.16 -0.98
CA LEU A 16 6.65 -2.95 0.34
C LEU A 16 7.41 -4.20 0.77
N ASP A 17 8.44 -4.00 1.55
CA ASP A 17 9.16 -5.07 2.22
C ASP A 17 8.23 -5.61 3.34
N GLN A 18 8.31 -6.91 3.63
CA GLN A 18 7.46 -7.52 4.66
C GLN A 18 7.89 -7.06 6.06
N GLY A 19 7.43 -5.88 6.47
CA GLY A 19 7.62 -5.31 7.80
C GLY A 19 6.31 -5.24 8.58
N SER A 20 6.38 -5.44 9.90
CA SER A 20 5.22 -5.31 10.81
C SER A 20 4.56 -3.92 10.74
N GLN A 21 5.33 -2.90 10.36
CA GLN A 21 4.88 -1.52 10.15
C GLN A 21 3.84 -1.40 9.02
N TYR A 22 3.84 -2.34 8.06
CA TYR A 22 2.94 -2.35 6.90
C TYR A 22 1.87 -3.45 6.97
N SER A 23 1.81 -4.21 8.07
CA SER A 23 0.80 -5.25 8.29
C SER A 23 -0.35 -4.80 9.21
N SER A 24 -0.34 -3.55 9.68
CA SER A 24 -1.41 -3.01 10.53
C SER A 24 -2.76 -2.93 9.80
N SER A 25 -3.85 -3.13 10.55
CA SER A 25 -5.23 -2.96 10.08
C SER A 25 -5.52 -1.54 9.60
N ASP A 26 -4.94 -0.55 10.28
CA ASP A 26 -5.13 0.87 9.96
C ASP A 26 -4.48 1.21 8.63
N TRP A 27 -3.31 0.62 8.37
CA TRP A 27 -2.62 0.75 7.09
C TRP A 27 -3.43 0.14 5.94
N ARG A 28 -4.00 -1.06 6.13
CA ARG A 28 -4.88 -1.68 5.13
C ARG A 28 -6.13 -0.85 4.84
N SER A 29 -6.71 -0.23 5.87
CA SER A 29 -7.87 0.66 5.73
C SER A 29 -7.51 1.93 4.95
N PHE A 30 -6.35 2.52 5.23
CA PHE A 30 -5.81 3.66 4.49
C PHE A 30 -5.60 3.33 3.00
N LEU A 31 -5.02 2.17 2.70
CA LEU A 31 -4.77 1.73 1.33
C LEU A 31 -6.08 1.58 0.54
N LYS A 32 -7.08 0.90 1.12
CA LYS A 32 -8.40 0.72 0.50
C LYS A 32 -9.11 2.05 0.24
N ALA A 33 -9.04 2.99 1.18
CA ALA A 33 -9.66 4.31 1.03
C ALA A 33 -9.02 5.16 -0.10
N ASN A 34 -7.80 4.83 -0.51
CA ASN A 34 -7.04 5.57 -1.52
C ASN A 34 -6.84 4.80 -2.83
N ASN A 35 -7.54 3.68 -3.05
CA ASN A 35 -7.36 2.78 -4.20
C ASN A 35 -5.91 2.32 -4.39
N LEU A 36 -5.27 1.95 -3.27
CA LEU A 36 -3.91 1.44 -3.23
C LEU A 36 -3.92 -0.03 -2.87
N VAL A 37 -3.06 -0.81 -3.52
CA VAL A 37 -2.83 -2.21 -3.20
C VAL A 37 -1.39 -2.39 -2.76
N ALA A 38 -1.18 -2.94 -1.58
CA ALA A 38 0.16 -3.30 -1.13
C ALA A 38 0.54 -4.69 -1.66
N SER A 39 1.68 -4.77 -2.37
CA SER A 39 2.38 -6.02 -2.67
C SER A 39 3.48 -6.20 -1.65
N MET A 40 3.49 -7.30 -0.89
CA MET A 40 4.60 -7.62 -0.01
C MET A 40 5.50 -8.65 -0.68
N SER A 41 6.80 -8.39 -0.73
CA SER A 41 7.77 -9.38 -1.20
C SER A 41 7.75 -10.62 -0.28
N ARG A 42 8.01 -11.81 -0.86
CA ARG A 42 8.14 -13.04 -0.06
C ARG A 42 9.23 -12.84 0.97
N ARG A 43 8.98 -13.22 2.23
CA ARG A 43 10.03 -13.37 3.24
C ARG A 43 11.13 -14.24 2.64
N GLY A 44 12.33 -13.68 2.49
CA GLY A 44 13.52 -14.50 2.29
C GLY A 44 13.64 -15.43 3.48
N ASN A 45 13.66 -16.73 3.22
CA ASN A 45 13.87 -17.75 4.23
C ASN A 45 15.37 -17.82 4.54
#